data_AF-A0A959V2U9-F1
#
_entry.id   AF-A0A959V2U9-F1
#
_cell.length_a   1.000
_cell.length_b   1.000
_cell.length_c   1.000
_cell.angle_alpha   90.00
_cell.angle_beta   90.00
_cell.angle_gamma   90.00
#
_symmetry.space_group_name_H-M   'P 1'
#
loop_
_entity.id
_entity.type
_entity.pdbx_description
1 polymer ?
#
loop_
_entity_poly.entity_id
_entity_poly.type
_entity_poly.pdbx_seq_one_letter_code
_entity_poly.pdbx_strand_id
1 'polypeptide(L)' 'SKWILFRKDAVEGAMTKKDKIAFIKSSKRKPHVYSDLNRFSDQQLNDLIREIVQGLIRESEIIANAYINGYR' A
#
# COMPACT_ATOMS: atom_id res chain seq x y z
N SER A 1 -6.53 4.96 -32.86
CA SER A 1 -6.85 4.33 -31.56
C SER A 1 -6.18 5.15 -30.47
N LYS A 2 -6.91 6.04 -29.79
CA LYS A 2 -6.31 7.01 -28.86
C LYS A 2 -7.22 7.11 -27.62
N TRP A 3 -6.97 6.22 -26.68
CA TRP A 3 -7.63 6.23 -25.37
C TRP A 3 -6.53 5.98 -24.34
N ILE A 4 -6.68 6.58 -23.16
CA ILE A 4 -5.70 6.67 -22.05
C ILE A 4 -4.84 7.95 -22.11
N LEU A 5 -5.46 9.14 -22.00
CA LEU A 5 -4.78 10.33 -21.44
C LEU A 5 -5.80 11.25 -20.72
N PHE A 6 -6.79 10.70 -20.01
CA PHE A 6 -7.58 11.50 -19.07
C PHE A 6 -8.06 10.65 -17.90
N ARG A 7 -7.32 10.70 -16.80
CA ARG A 7 -7.94 10.82 -15.49
C ARG A 7 -7.21 11.90 -14.70
N LYS A 8 -7.96 12.91 -14.30
CA LYS A 8 -7.62 13.93 -13.28
C LYS A 8 -7.53 13.29 -11.88
N ASP A 9 -7.00 12.07 -11.76
CA ASP A 9 -7.01 11.30 -10.51
C ASP A 9 -5.60 11.23 -9.90
N ALA A 10 -4.72 12.18 -10.23
CA ALA A 10 -3.56 12.44 -9.39
C ALA A 10 -4.09 13.12 -8.13
N VAL A 11 -4.28 12.34 -7.06
CA VAL A 11 -4.69 12.83 -5.75
C VAL A 11 -3.49 13.59 -5.15
N GLU A 12 -3.28 14.84 -5.55
CA GLU A 12 -2.26 15.75 -4.99
C GLU A 12 -2.62 16.28 -3.59
N GLY A 13 -3.51 15.58 -2.87
CA GLY A 13 -3.96 15.93 -1.52
C GLY A 13 -3.50 14.90 -0.48
N ALA A 14 -3.41 15.33 0.79
CA ALA A 14 -3.18 14.41 1.90
C ALA A 14 -4.27 13.32 1.91
N MET A 15 -3.87 12.05 2.02
CA MET A 15 -4.81 10.92 2.05
C MET A 15 -5.86 11.11 3.16
N THR A 16 -7.14 10.95 2.82
CA THR A 16 -8.20 10.99 3.82
C THR A 16 -8.22 9.70 4.65
N LYS A 17 -8.88 9.72 5.81
CA LYS A 17 -9.10 8.50 6.62
C LYS A 17 -9.73 7.38 5.79
N LYS A 18 -10.67 7.72 4.90
CA LYS A 18 -11.35 6.75 4.01
C LYS A 18 -10.36 6.13 3.02
N ASP A 19 -9.47 6.92 2.43
CA ASP A 19 -8.45 6.43 1.49
C ASP A 19 -7.45 5.51 2.18
N LYS A 20 -7.05 5.85 3.42
CA LYS A 20 -6.17 5.02 4.25
C LYS A 20 -6.77 3.65 4.52
N ILE A 21 -8.03 3.63 4.96
CA ILE A 21 -8.77 2.39 5.20
C ILE A 21 -8.90 1.57 3.90
N ALA A 22 -9.18 2.22 2.77
CA ALA A 22 -9.28 1.55 1.48
C ALA A 22 -7.94 0.91 1.06
N PHE A 23 -6.82 1.62 1.24
CA PHE A 23 -5.48 1.09 0.98
C PHE A 23 -5.14 -0.11 1.88
N ILE A 24 -5.40 -0.01 3.19
CA ILE A 24 -5.13 -1.11 4.12
C ILE A 24 -5.94 -2.36 3.72
N LYS A 25 -7.22 -2.20 3.38
CA LYS A 25 -8.07 -3.30 2.90
C LYS A 25 -7.59 -3.90 1.58
N SER A 26 -7.11 -3.08 0.64
CA SER A 26 -6.63 -3.56 -0.67
C SER A 26 -5.28 -4.26 -0.59
N SER A 27 -4.49 -4.03 0.46
CA SER A 27 -3.17 -4.63 0.65
C SER A 27 -3.20 -6.16 0.78
N LYS A 28 -4.37 -6.77 1.03
CA LYS A 28 -4.59 -8.22 1.27
C LYS A 28 -3.73 -8.84 2.38
N ARG A 29 -2.89 -8.06 3.06
CA ARG A 29 -2.08 -8.49 4.18
C ARG A 29 -2.89 -8.34 5.46
N LYS A 30 -2.84 -9.39 6.29
CA LYS A 30 -3.45 -9.43 7.62
C LYS A 30 -4.98 -9.20 7.65
N PRO A 31 -5.77 -9.99 6.91
CA PRO A 31 -7.24 -9.88 6.91
C PRO A 31 -7.88 -10.09 8.29
N HIS A 32 -7.17 -10.72 9.23
CA HIS A 32 -7.62 -11.04 10.59
C HIS A 32 -7.18 -10.03 11.67
N VAL A 33 -6.29 -9.08 11.35
CA VAL A 33 -5.72 -8.16 12.37
C VAL A 33 -6.54 -6.88 12.54
N TYR A 34 -7.44 -6.57 11.60
CA TYR A 34 -8.14 -5.29 11.57
C TYR A 34 -9.65 -5.46 11.67
N SER A 35 -10.13 -5.95 12.82
CA SER A 35 -11.55 -6.22 13.06
C SER A 35 -12.44 -4.98 12.94
N ASP A 36 -11.90 -3.77 13.13
CA ASP A 36 -12.58 -2.51 12.78
C ASP A 36 -11.60 -1.34 12.58
N LEU A 37 -11.19 -1.11 11.33
CA LEU A 37 -10.31 0.01 10.96
C LEU A 37 -10.91 1.40 11.23
N ASN A 38 -12.23 1.51 11.43
CA ASN A 38 -12.85 2.82 11.68
C ASN A 38 -12.53 3.34 13.09
N ARG A 39 -12.20 2.43 14.03
CA ARG A 39 -11.82 2.77 15.41
C ARG A 39 -10.42 3.34 15.53
N PHE A 40 -9.60 3.17 14.50
CA PHE A 40 -8.21 3.59 14.52
C PHE A 40 -8.15 5.11 14.34
N SER A 41 -7.23 5.75 15.06
CA SER A 41 -6.89 7.16 14.84
C SER A 41 -6.21 7.33 13.48
N ASP A 42 -6.17 8.55 12.96
CA ASP A 42 -5.48 8.83 11.70
C ASP A 42 -3.99 8.45 11.75
N GLN A 43 -3.34 8.69 12.90
CA GLN A 43 -1.95 8.31 13.13
C GLN A 43 -1.76 6.79 13.11
N GLN A 44 -2.64 6.04 13.79
CA GLN A 44 -2.59 4.57 13.78
C GLN A 44 -2.75 3.99 12.37
N LEU A 45 -3.59 4.62 11.54
CA LEU A 45 -3.73 4.23 10.13
C LEU A 45 -2.46 4.56 9.32
N ASN A 46 -1.81 5.71 9.57
CA ASN A 46 -0.54 6.05 8.93
C ASN A 46 0.57 5.06 9.28
N ASP A 47 0.68 4.68 10.56
CA ASP A 47 1.69 3.73 11.03
C ASP A 47 1.48 2.35 10.41
N LEU A 48 0.21 1.94 10.26
CA LEU A 48 -0.14 0.70 9.60
C LEU A 48 0.20 0.70 8.11
N ILE A 49 -0.06 1.80 7.41
CA ILE A 49 0.33 1.97 6.02
C ILE A 49 1.85 1.87 5.87
N ARG A 50 2.62 2.51 6.76
CA ARG A 50 4.09 2.43 6.76
C ARG A 50 4.58 0.99 6.93
N GLU A 51 4.00 0.23 7.86
CA GLU A 51 4.34 -1.19 8.05
C GLU A 51 4.09 -2.01 6.78
N ILE A 52 2.91 -1.83 6.16
CA ILE A 52 2.54 -2.52 4.91
C ILE A 52 3.54 -2.19 3.79
N VAL A 53 3.85 -0.90 3.58
CA VAL A 53 4.78 -0.44 2.54
C VAL A 53 6.19 -0.97 2.79
N GLN A 54 6.69 -0.94 4.02
CA GLN A 54 8.00 -1.50 4.37
C GLN A 54 8.07 -3.01 4.15
N GLY A 55 6.97 -3.74 4.37
CA GLY A 55 6.87 -5.16 4.02
C GLY A 55 7.02 -5.41 2.52
N LEU A 56 6.33 -4.60 1.70
CA LEU A 56 6.39 -4.69 0.23
C LEU A 56 7.78 -4.36 -0.33
N ILE A 57 8.46 -3.36 0.23
CA ILE A 57 9.83 -2.99 -0.16
C ILE A 57 10.78 -4.15 0.12
N ARG A 58 10.76 -4.70 1.35
CA ARG A 58 11.62 -5.83 1.73
C ARG A 58 11.42 -7.05 0.84
N GLU A 59 10.19 -7.41 0.51
CA GLU A 59 9.93 -8.52 -0.40
C GLU A 59 10.40 -8.25 -1.82
N SER A 60 10.23 -7.01 -2.31
CA SER A 60 10.75 -6.60 -3.61
C SER A 60 12.28 -6.70 -3.67
N GLU A 61 12.97 -6.31 -2.60
CA GLU A 61 14.44 -6.44 -2.47
C GLU A 61 14.89 -7.90 -2.47
N ILE A 62 14.19 -8.77 -1.73
CA ILE A 62 14.49 -10.21 -1.72
C ILE A 62 14.36 -10.79 -3.13
N ILE A 63 13.27 -10.46 -3.82
CA ILE A 63 13.01 -10.93 -5.19
C ILE A 63 14.10 -10.40 -6.14
N ALA A 64 14.39 -9.10 -6.11
CA ALA A 64 15.41 -8.49 -6.97
C ALA A 64 16.80 -9.11 -6.73
N ASN A 65 17.17 -9.35 -5.47
CA ASN A 65 18.43 -10.01 -5.12
C ASN A 65 18.47 -11.47 -5.59
N ALA A 66 17.36 -12.20 -5.52
CA ALA A 66 17.28 -13.55 -6.07
C ALA A 66 17.46 -13.56 -7.60
N TYR A 67 16.88 -12.60 -8.32
CA TYR A 67 17.11 -12.44 -9.75
C TYR A 67 18.58 -12.10 -10.06
N ILE A 68 19.19 -11.13 -9.37
CA ILE A 68 20.58 -10.74 -9.61
C ILE A 68 21.54 -11.90 -9.31
N ASN A 69 21.32 -12.65 -8.23
CA ASN A 69 22.17 -13.76 -7.81
C ASN A 69 21.93 -15.05 -8.60
N GLY A 70 20.72 -15.26 -9.13
CA GLY A 70 20.38 -16.43 -9.95
C GLY A 70 20.73 -16.31 -11.43
N TYR A 71 20.97 -15.08 -11.93
CA TYR A 71 21.49 -14.81 -13.27
C TYR A 71 23.04 -14.74 -13.33
N ARG A 72 23.73 -15.03 -12.21
CA ARG A 72 25.18 -15.20 -12.15
C ARG A 72 25.60 -16.64 -12.37
#